data_AF-A0A7G2CEJ2-F1
#
_entry.id   AF-A0A7G2CEJ2-F1
#
_cell.length_a   1.000
_cell.length_b   1.000
_cell.length_c   1.000
_cell.angle_alpha   90.00
_cell.angle_beta   90.00
_cell.angle_gamma   90.00
#
_symmetry.space_group_name_H-M   'P 1'
#
loop_
_entity.id
_entity.type
_entity.pdbx_description
1 polymer ?
#
loop_
_entity_poly.entity_id
_entity_poly.type
_entity_poly.pdbx_seq_one_letter_code
_entity_poly.pdbx_strand_id
1 'polypeptide(L)'
;MLKSMEAEMNSDFLLGNSSHEKNDLLIFDRTSDLVTPLLTQLTYEGLIDETYTIESSTASFPFSLGESVASGDSIVLDNFDKVFNELRDQNITSVGSTLYQKSIWIKQSYEKRKEVQHLKELKEFLKTLPEMQEYHRLISIHTNIATELGYLIQSVDFGERIQMEHNIIQQSNNKEVFEYIENLIFRKPDISSVLRLMCLHSVINGGLRTKDYERLKESLMLTYGIPHVISTFFELEKCGLLRVEGKQTMNYSAVRKQFQTWVTNLDERKPNDISYTYSGYAPPIVRFVEKYAKNANIMAGENDLLNLLPGPREEMINPSHTVEKAKRNIFVCIIGGITSSEISALRFVESQCQSPVEITVVATELLTGKRLVNSLVPFA
;
A
#
# COMPACT_ATOMS: atom_id res chain seq x y z
N MET A 1 -6.19 3.62 26.85
CA MET A 1 -7.15 3.54 25.74
C MET A 1 -7.95 2.25 25.82
N LEU A 2 -7.35 1.06 25.69
CA LEU A 2 -8.07 -0.22 25.82
C LEU A 2 -8.87 -0.37 27.13
N LYS A 3 -8.24 -0.08 28.28
CA LYS A 3 -8.93 -0.08 29.59
C LYS A 3 -10.03 0.96 29.75
N SER A 4 -9.98 2.08 29.01
CA SER A 4 -11.06 3.07 29.05
C SER A 4 -12.19 2.69 28.09
N MET A 5 -11.88 2.08 26.95
CA MET A 5 -12.88 1.50 26.05
C MET A 5 -13.65 0.37 26.72
N GLU A 6 -12.96 -0.47 27.49
CA GLU A 6 -13.59 -1.54 28.28
C GLU A 6 -14.49 -1.00 29.40
N ALA A 7 -14.13 0.14 30.01
CA ALA A 7 -14.95 0.80 31.02
C ALA A 7 -16.17 1.55 30.44
N GLU A 8 -16.10 1.97 29.17
CA GLU A 8 -17.19 2.68 28.46
C GLU A 8 -18.15 1.72 27.74
N MET A 9 -17.71 0.51 27.37
CA MET A 9 -18.58 -0.51 26.79
C MET A 9 -19.37 -1.24 27.90
N ASN A 10 -20.64 -0.85 28.07
CA ASN A 10 -21.58 -1.55 28.95
C ASN A 10 -21.53 -3.07 28.70
N SER A 11 -21.49 -3.86 29.78
CA SER A 11 -21.48 -5.33 29.77
C SER A 11 -22.62 -5.95 28.97
N ASP A 12 -23.73 -5.23 28.81
CA ASP A 12 -24.91 -5.66 28.07
C ASP A 12 -24.72 -5.60 26.54
N PHE A 13 -23.75 -4.84 26.03
CA PHE A 13 -23.45 -4.80 24.58
C PHE A 13 -22.74 -6.07 24.10
N LEU A 14 -22.01 -6.75 24.99
CA LEU A 14 -21.24 -7.97 24.67
C LEU A 14 -22.07 -9.27 24.73
N LEU A 15 -23.30 -9.22 25.27
CA LEU A 15 -24.14 -10.39 25.51
C LEU A 15 -25.33 -10.52 24.55
N GLY A 16 -25.39 -9.69 23.51
CA GLY A 16 -26.47 -9.68 22.52
C GLY A 16 -26.20 -10.59 21.31
N ASN A 17 -26.88 -11.73 21.29
CA ASN A 17 -27.00 -12.72 20.20
C ASN A 17 -25.79 -13.63 19.97
N SER A 18 -26.05 -14.94 20.04
CA SER A 18 -25.17 -16.00 19.57
C SER A 18 -24.93 -15.88 18.06
N SER A 19 -23.95 -15.06 17.67
CA SER A 19 -23.47 -15.03 16.30
C SER A 19 -22.68 -16.31 16.03
N HIS A 20 -22.97 -16.98 14.91
CA HIS A 20 -22.09 -18.00 14.32
C HIS A 20 -20.80 -17.37 13.75
N GLU A 21 -20.36 -16.25 14.31
CA GLU A 21 -19.28 -15.42 13.81
C GLU A 21 -18.30 -15.12 14.95
N LYS A 22 -17.01 -15.32 14.66
CA LYS A 22 -15.90 -14.96 15.54
C LYS A 22 -15.34 -13.62 15.06
N ASN A 23 -15.32 -12.61 15.94
CA ASN A 23 -14.78 -11.30 15.62
C ASN A 23 -13.43 -11.13 16.33
N ASP A 24 -12.39 -10.82 15.57
CA ASP A 24 -11.04 -10.49 16.07
C ASP A 24 -10.72 -9.03 15.73
N LEU A 25 -10.15 -8.28 16.67
CA LEU A 25 -9.65 -6.92 16.45
C LEU A 25 -8.12 -6.89 16.61
N LEU A 26 -7.42 -6.53 15.54
CA LEU A 26 -5.98 -6.35 15.52
C LEU A 26 -5.68 -4.85 15.39
N ILE A 27 -5.02 -4.26 16.38
CA ILE A 27 -4.65 -2.83 16.36
C ILE A 27 -3.14 -2.72 16.20
N PHE A 28 -2.70 -1.99 15.18
CA PHE A 28 -1.30 -1.71 14.90
C PHE A 28 -1.05 -0.20 14.92
N ASP A 29 0.01 0.22 15.63
CA ASP A 29 0.56 1.56 15.48
C ASP A 29 1.52 1.57 14.28
N ARG A 30 1.40 2.56 13.39
CA ARG A 30 2.23 2.69 12.18
C ARG A 30 3.72 2.70 12.49
N THR A 31 4.13 3.18 13.66
CA THR A 31 5.53 3.17 14.12
C THR A 31 6.12 1.77 14.24
N SER A 32 5.27 0.72 14.30
CA SER A 32 5.69 -0.69 14.26
C SER A 32 6.26 -1.08 12.89
N ASP A 33 5.93 -0.35 11.84
CA ASP A 33 6.43 -0.56 10.48
C ASP A 33 6.39 0.76 9.68
N LEU A 34 7.44 1.56 9.85
CA LEU A 34 7.68 2.78 9.06
C LEU A 34 8.30 2.49 7.68
N VAL A 35 8.70 1.25 7.40
CA VAL A 35 9.34 0.88 6.14
C VAL A 35 8.32 0.90 5.02
N THR A 36 7.19 0.21 5.21
CA THR A 36 6.15 0.05 4.18
C THR A 36 5.67 1.36 3.57
N PRO A 37 5.31 2.41 4.34
CA PRO A 37 4.87 3.67 3.74
C PRO A 37 5.98 4.42 3.00
N LEU A 38 7.26 4.23 3.31
CA LEU A 38 8.35 4.95 2.64
C LEU A 38 8.61 4.43 1.21
N LEU A 39 8.27 3.17 0.95
CA LEU A 39 8.44 2.51 -0.34
C LEU A 39 7.48 3.04 -1.40
N THR A 40 7.92 3.00 -2.65
CA THR A 40 7.06 3.30 -3.80
C THR A 40 6.05 2.18 -3.98
N GLN A 41 4.76 2.52 -3.97
CA GLN A 41 3.69 1.54 -4.18
C GLN A 41 3.63 1.09 -5.65
N LEU A 42 3.46 -0.22 -5.89
CA LEU A 42 3.48 -0.81 -7.23
C LEU A 42 2.16 -1.49 -7.64
N THR A 43 1.09 -1.28 -6.86
CA THR A 43 -0.28 -1.61 -7.28
C THR A 43 -0.85 -0.49 -8.15
N TYR A 44 -1.89 -0.77 -8.93
CA TYR A 44 -2.51 0.25 -9.79
C TYR A 44 -3.03 1.44 -8.99
N GLU A 45 -3.81 1.20 -7.92
CA GLU A 45 -4.33 2.26 -7.05
C GLU A 45 -3.20 2.95 -6.27
N GLY A 46 -2.24 2.18 -5.75
CA GLY A 46 -1.10 2.73 -5.03
C GLY A 46 -0.23 3.65 -5.91
N LEU A 47 0.01 3.29 -7.17
CA LEU A 47 0.81 4.10 -8.07
C LEU A 47 0.05 5.35 -8.57
N ILE A 48 -1.28 5.28 -8.72
CA ILE A 48 -2.11 6.46 -8.94
C ILE A 48 -1.97 7.42 -7.75
N ASP A 49 -2.06 6.92 -6.52
CA ASP A 49 -1.96 7.75 -5.31
C ASP A 49 -0.57 8.37 -5.13
N GLU A 50 0.50 7.63 -5.44
CA GLU A 50 1.88 8.16 -5.44
C GLU A 50 2.09 9.29 -6.46
N THR A 51 1.42 9.21 -7.62
CA THR A 51 1.66 10.11 -8.76
C THR A 51 0.72 11.31 -8.77
N TYR A 52 -0.58 11.06 -8.57
CA TYR A 52 -1.65 12.04 -8.77
C TYR A 52 -2.43 12.36 -7.49
N THR A 53 -2.19 11.62 -6.41
CA THR A 53 -2.90 11.77 -5.12
C THR A 53 -4.39 11.43 -5.22
N ILE A 54 -4.83 10.44 -4.44
CA ILE A 54 -6.24 10.09 -4.28
C ILE A 54 -6.76 10.69 -2.97
N GLU A 55 -7.72 11.62 -3.07
CA GLU A 55 -8.37 12.24 -1.92
C GLU A 55 -9.86 11.94 -1.94
N SER A 56 -10.38 11.39 -0.84
CA SER A 56 -11.81 11.05 -0.71
C SER A 56 -12.35 10.20 -1.87
N SER A 57 -11.58 9.19 -2.28
CA SER A 57 -11.88 8.34 -3.44
C SER A 57 -11.97 9.11 -4.77
N THR A 58 -11.32 10.26 -4.88
CA THR A 58 -11.26 11.03 -6.12
C THR A 58 -9.82 11.39 -6.50
N ALA A 59 -9.56 11.51 -7.79
CA ALA A 59 -8.29 12.00 -8.32
C ALA A 59 -8.52 12.88 -9.56
N SER A 60 -7.65 13.87 -9.75
CA SER A 60 -7.61 14.72 -10.93
C SER A 60 -6.32 14.49 -11.70
N PHE A 61 -6.42 14.48 -13.03
CA PHE A 61 -5.30 14.14 -13.91
C PHE A 61 -4.94 15.31 -14.82
N PRO A 62 -3.65 15.62 -15.05
CA PRO A 62 -3.22 16.74 -15.88
C PRO A 62 -3.38 16.48 -17.40
N PHE A 63 -4.10 15.44 -17.78
CA PHE A 63 -4.36 15.02 -19.16
C PHE A 63 -5.82 14.62 -19.32
N SER A 64 -6.33 14.64 -20.55
CA SER A 64 -7.70 14.22 -20.83
C SER A 64 -7.82 12.69 -20.77
N LEU A 65 -8.93 12.22 -20.21
CA LEU A 65 -9.22 10.80 -20.05
C LEU A 65 -10.29 10.28 -21.04
N GLY A 66 -10.66 11.13 -22.00
CA GLY A 66 -11.60 10.85 -23.07
C GLY A 66 -12.45 12.08 -23.38
N GLU A 67 -13.33 11.97 -24.37
CA GLU A 67 -14.19 13.10 -24.82
C GLU A 67 -15.09 13.67 -23.71
N SER A 68 -15.40 12.86 -22.69
CA SER A 68 -16.28 13.22 -21.58
C SER A 68 -15.56 13.70 -20.32
N VAL A 69 -14.22 13.60 -20.28
CA VAL A 69 -13.43 13.96 -19.09
C VAL A 69 -12.20 14.75 -19.51
N ALA A 70 -12.23 16.05 -19.24
CA ALA A 70 -11.17 16.98 -19.58
C ALA A 70 -10.00 16.86 -18.59
N SER A 71 -8.87 17.48 -18.95
CA SER A 71 -7.74 17.62 -18.03
C SER A 71 -8.15 18.46 -16.81
N GLY A 72 -7.79 17.99 -15.62
CA GLY A 72 -8.11 18.62 -14.33
C GLY A 72 -9.45 18.18 -13.73
N ASP A 73 -10.33 17.55 -14.51
CA ASP A 73 -11.60 17.04 -13.99
C ASP A 73 -11.35 15.95 -12.92
N SER A 74 -12.16 16.00 -11.87
CA SER A 74 -12.11 15.02 -10.78
C SER A 74 -12.88 13.76 -11.16
N ILE A 75 -12.27 12.60 -10.96
CA ILE A 75 -12.86 11.29 -11.21
C ILE A 75 -12.98 10.54 -9.90
N VAL A 76 -14.11 9.87 -9.71
CA VAL A 76 -14.33 8.93 -8.60
C VAL A 76 -13.66 7.60 -8.92
N LEU A 77 -12.85 7.12 -7.99
CA LEU A 77 -12.13 5.86 -8.00
C LEU A 77 -12.63 5.00 -6.82
N ASP A 78 -13.69 4.22 -7.05
CA ASP A 78 -14.34 3.42 -6.01
C ASP A 78 -14.79 2.03 -6.52
N ASN A 79 -15.53 1.30 -5.68
CA ASN A 79 -16.02 -0.05 -5.99
C ASN A 79 -17.15 -0.08 -7.04
N PHE A 80 -17.79 1.05 -7.35
CA PHE A 80 -18.88 1.11 -8.33
C PHE A 80 -18.32 1.17 -9.76
N ASP A 81 -17.10 1.67 -9.93
CA ASP A 81 -16.33 1.50 -11.15
C ASP A 81 -15.88 0.04 -11.29
N LYS A 82 -16.58 -0.71 -12.16
CA LYS A 82 -16.31 -2.13 -12.41
C LYS A 82 -14.92 -2.39 -13.01
N VAL A 83 -14.34 -1.43 -13.71
CA VAL A 83 -13.00 -1.60 -14.30
C VAL A 83 -11.95 -1.30 -13.23
N PHE A 84 -12.10 -0.19 -12.49
CA PHE A 84 -11.19 0.13 -11.39
C PHE A 84 -11.15 -0.97 -10.33
N ASN A 85 -12.31 -1.50 -9.92
CA ASN A 85 -12.39 -2.57 -8.93
C ASN A 85 -11.63 -3.85 -9.35
N GLU A 86 -11.52 -4.13 -10.64
CA GLU A 86 -10.72 -5.25 -11.14
C GLU A 86 -9.21 -4.94 -11.23
N LEU A 87 -8.84 -3.67 -11.42
CA LEU A 87 -7.46 -3.25 -11.68
C LEU A 87 -6.71 -2.81 -10.43
N ARG A 88 -7.39 -2.14 -9.48
CA ARG A 88 -6.80 -1.41 -8.36
C ARG A 88 -5.76 -2.20 -7.56
N ASP A 89 -6.05 -3.49 -7.33
CA ASP A 89 -5.27 -4.36 -6.48
C ASP A 89 -4.19 -5.12 -7.28
N GLN A 90 -4.14 -4.99 -8.61
CA GLN A 90 -3.14 -5.64 -9.45
C GLN A 90 -1.81 -4.91 -9.36
N ASN A 91 -0.69 -5.64 -9.47
CA ASN A 91 0.59 -5.02 -9.76
C ASN A 91 0.52 -4.29 -11.12
N ILE A 92 1.12 -3.10 -11.19
CA ILE A 92 1.09 -2.24 -12.38
C ILE A 92 1.57 -2.95 -13.65
N THR A 93 2.51 -3.90 -13.54
CA THR A 93 3.05 -4.66 -14.69
C THR A 93 2.01 -5.56 -15.36
N SER A 94 0.93 -5.91 -14.65
CA SER A 94 -0.16 -6.77 -15.15
C SER A 94 -1.34 -5.98 -15.73
N VAL A 95 -1.54 -4.72 -15.31
CA VAL A 95 -2.70 -3.88 -15.65
C VAL A 95 -2.92 -3.75 -17.15
N GLY A 96 -1.86 -3.48 -17.92
CA GLY A 96 -1.95 -3.32 -19.37
C GLY A 96 -2.48 -4.57 -20.08
N SER A 97 -2.10 -5.76 -19.60
CA SER A 97 -2.61 -7.02 -20.15
C SER A 97 -4.08 -7.24 -19.83
N THR A 98 -4.52 -6.89 -18.62
CA THR A 98 -5.93 -6.95 -18.20
C THR A 98 -6.77 -5.99 -19.06
N LEU A 99 -6.35 -4.74 -19.21
CA LEU A 99 -7.02 -3.75 -20.05
C LEU A 99 -7.16 -4.22 -21.50
N TYR A 100 -6.09 -4.79 -22.07
CA TYR A 100 -6.13 -5.33 -23.42
C TYR A 100 -7.19 -6.45 -23.58
N GLN A 101 -7.28 -7.38 -22.63
CA GLN A 101 -8.31 -8.42 -22.65
C GLN A 101 -9.72 -7.83 -22.54
N LYS A 102 -9.90 -6.79 -21.72
CA LYS A 102 -11.19 -6.06 -21.62
C LYS A 102 -11.55 -5.35 -22.91
N SER A 103 -10.58 -4.72 -23.59
CA SER A 103 -10.79 -4.09 -24.91
C SER A 103 -11.22 -5.10 -25.97
N ILE A 104 -10.67 -6.32 -25.96
CA ILE A 104 -11.11 -7.40 -26.85
C ILE A 104 -12.54 -7.82 -26.50
N TRP A 105 -12.82 -8.07 -25.21
CA TRP A 105 -14.12 -8.53 -24.75
C TRP A 105 -15.24 -7.53 -25.09
N ILE A 106 -15.02 -6.23 -24.89
CA ILE A 106 -16.03 -5.21 -25.19
C ILE A 106 -16.27 -5.11 -26.70
N LYS A 107 -15.22 -5.21 -27.52
CA LYS A 107 -15.34 -5.23 -28.98
C LYS A 107 -16.18 -6.41 -29.46
N GLN A 108 -15.90 -7.61 -28.96
CA GLN A 108 -16.68 -8.81 -29.27
C GLN A 108 -18.14 -8.68 -28.79
N SER A 109 -18.36 -8.05 -27.64
CA SER A 109 -19.71 -7.82 -27.10
C SER A 109 -20.54 -6.90 -28.00
N TYR A 110 -19.93 -5.87 -28.61
CA TYR A 110 -20.60 -5.06 -29.63
C TYR A 110 -20.85 -5.82 -30.93
N GLU A 111 -19.95 -6.73 -31.32
CA GLU A 111 -20.11 -7.53 -32.55
C GLU A 111 -21.31 -8.49 -32.46
N LYS A 112 -21.64 -9.00 -31.27
CA LYS A 112 -22.85 -9.82 -31.04
C LYS A 112 -24.14 -9.15 -31.51
N ARG A 113 -24.21 -7.81 -31.50
CA ARG A 113 -25.33 -7.04 -32.08
C ARG A 113 -25.61 -7.40 -33.55
N LYS A 114 -24.57 -7.77 -34.30
CA LYS A 114 -24.70 -8.16 -35.73
C LYS A 114 -25.29 -9.56 -35.90
N GLU A 115 -25.20 -10.40 -34.86
CA GLU A 115 -25.69 -11.78 -34.84
C GLU A 115 -27.15 -11.87 -34.41
N VAL A 116 -27.67 -10.85 -33.72
CA VAL A 116 -29.06 -10.81 -33.25
C VAL A 116 -30.04 -10.64 -34.42
N GLN A 117 -30.83 -11.69 -34.70
CA GLN A 117 -31.80 -11.72 -35.80
C GLN A 117 -33.26 -11.64 -35.31
N HIS A 118 -33.54 -12.09 -34.09
CA HIS A 118 -34.91 -12.14 -33.57
C HIS A 118 -35.26 -10.91 -32.72
N LEU A 119 -36.50 -10.41 -32.83
CA LEU A 119 -36.96 -9.21 -32.12
C LEU A 119 -36.84 -9.34 -30.59
N LYS A 120 -37.02 -10.54 -30.04
CA LYS A 120 -36.89 -10.80 -28.61
C LYS A 120 -35.44 -10.59 -28.13
N GLU A 121 -34.49 -11.21 -28.84
CA GLU A 121 -33.05 -11.07 -28.58
C GLU A 121 -32.59 -9.62 -28.78
N LEU A 122 -33.15 -8.90 -29.76
CA LEU A 122 -32.85 -7.48 -29.97
C LEU A 122 -33.28 -6.62 -28.78
N LYS A 123 -34.48 -6.89 -28.22
CA LYS A 123 -34.94 -6.21 -27.01
C LYS A 123 -34.07 -6.52 -25.80
N GLU A 124 -33.57 -7.75 -25.67
CA GLU A 124 -32.66 -8.14 -24.60
C GLU A 124 -31.30 -7.45 -24.76
N PHE A 125 -30.73 -7.41 -25.96
CA PHE A 125 -29.48 -6.69 -26.24
C PHE A 125 -29.59 -5.18 -25.99
N LEU A 126 -30.70 -4.55 -26.38
CA LEU A 126 -30.91 -3.12 -26.13
C LEU A 126 -30.98 -2.77 -24.64
N LYS A 127 -31.36 -3.72 -23.77
CA LYS A 127 -31.33 -3.53 -22.32
C LYS A 127 -29.91 -3.56 -21.75
N THR A 128 -28.99 -4.33 -22.34
CA THR A 128 -27.60 -4.43 -21.88
C THR A 128 -26.69 -3.35 -22.48
N LEU A 129 -27.13 -2.69 -23.56
CA LEU A 129 -26.34 -1.71 -24.29
C LEU A 129 -25.84 -0.52 -23.43
N PRO A 130 -26.65 0.09 -22.54
CA PRO A 130 -26.16 1.20 -21.69
C PRO A 130 -25.03 0.78 -20.77
N GLU A 131 -25.14 -0.40 -20.15
CA GLU A 131 -24.08 -0.95 -19.29
C GLU A 131 -22.80 -1.23 -20.09
N MET A 132 -22.92 -1.73 -21.33
CA MET A 132 -21.78 -1.92 -22.22
C MET A 132 -21.11 -0.61 -22.61
N GLN A 133 -21.89 0.44 -22.91
CA GLN A 133 -21.37 1.77 -23.23
C GLN A 133 -20.61 2.36 -22.04
N GLU A 134 -21.15 2.22 -20.83
CA GLU A 134 -20.46 2.66 -19.62
C GLU A 134 -19.17 1.87 -19.39
N TYR A 135 -19.21 0.54 -19.50
CA TYR A 135 -18.02 -0.29 -19.37
C TYR A 135 -16.93 0.08 -20.40
N HIS A 136 -17.34 0.37 -21.64
CA HIS A 136 -16.42 0.87 -22.68
C HIS A 136 -15.80 2.22 -22.31
N ARG A 137 -16.59 3.15 -21.77
CA ARG A 137 -16.11 4.45 -21.27
C ARG A 137 -15.08 4.27 -20.14
N LEU A 138 -15.37 3.41 -19.17
CA LEU A 138 -14.46 3.10 -18.06
C LEU A 138 -13.15 2.46 -18.53
N ILE A 139 -13.21 1.52 -19.48
CA ILE A 139 -12.01 0.95 -20.12
C ILE A 139 -11.15 2.05 -20.75
N SER A 140 -11.77 2.99 -21.47
CA SER A 140 -11.06 4.11 -22.10
C SER A 140 -10.35 4.98 -21.06
N ILE A 141 -11.04 5.34 -19.96
CA ILE A 141 -10.47 6.15 -18.88
C ILE A 141 -9.24 5.46 -18.29
N HIS A 142 -9.39 4.20 -17.87
CA HIS A 142 -8.28 3.47 -17.25
C HIS A 142 -7.14 3.15 -18.22
N THR A 143 -7.42 3.03 -19.52
CA THR A 143 -6.39 2.91 -20.56
C THR A 143 -5.53 4.17 -20.63
N ASN A 144 -6.14 5.36 -20.58
CA ASN A 144 -5.39 6.61 -20.58
C ASN A 144 -4.57 6.80 -19.29
N ILE A 145 -5.14 6.52 -18.12
CA ILE A 145 -4.39 6.54 -16.84
C ILE A 145 -3.21 5.56 -16.90
N ALA A 146 -3.45 4.31 -17.30
CA ALA A 146 -2.42 3.28 -17.36
C ALA A 146 -1.33 3.58 -18.40
N THR A 147 -1.66 4.32 -19.46
CA THR A 147 -0.67 4.76 -20.47
C THR A 147 0.30 5.77 -19.87
N GLU A 148 -0.20 6.78 -19.14
CA GLU A 148 0.64 7.79 -18.48
C GLU A 148 1.49 7.17 -17.36
N LEU A 149 0.92 6.29 -16.54
CA LEU A 149 1.70 5.49 -15.60
C LEU A 149 2.73 4.60 -16.30
N GLY A 150 2.39 4.10 -17.50
CA GLY A 150 3.28 3.34 -18.38
C GLY A 150 4.55 4.09 -18.73
N TYR A 151 4.45 5.39 -19.06
CA TYR A 151 5.62 6.23 -19.32
C TYR A 151 6.49 6.42 -18.07
N LEU A 152 5.87 6.59 -16.90
CA LEU A 152 6.59 6.69 -15.62
C LEU A 152 7.39 5.42 -15.33
N ILE A 153 6.76 4.25 -15.36
CA ILE A 153 7.42 2.98 -15.00
C ILE A 153 8.50 2.55 -16.00
N GLN A 154 8.42 3.01 -17.25
CA GLN A 154 9.44 2.75 -18.28
C GLN A 154 10.63 3.72 -18.20
N SER A 155 10.54 4.77 -17.38
CA SER A 155 11.64 5.72 -17.22
C SER A 155 12.82 5.11 -16.47
N VAL A 156 14.03 5.51 -16.86
CA VAL A 156 15.28 5.07 -16.19
C VAL A 156 15.28 5.52 -14.73
N ASP A 157 14.85 6.75 -14.45
CA ASP A 157 14.82 7.30 -13.09
C ASP A 157 13.91 6.49 -12.15
N PHE A 158 12.76 6.02 -12.65
CA PHE A 158 11.87 5.16 -11.87
C PHE A 158 12.51 3.79 -11.61
N GLY A 159 13.10 3.16 -12.63
CA GLY A 159 13.81 1.89 -12.48
C GLY A 159 14.96 1.96 -11.47
N GLU A 160 15.80 3.00 -11.57
CA GLU A 160 16.89 3.25 -10.61
C GLU A 160 16.35 3.48 -9.20
N ARG A 161 15.27 4.25 -9.05
CA ARG A 161 14.61 4.50 -7.77
C ARG A 161 14.17 3.19 -7.09
N ILE A 162 13.44 2.34 -7.81
CA ILE A 162 12.98 1.04 -7.29
C ILE A 162 14.16 0.14 -6.95
N GLN A 163 15.21 0.11 -7.78
CA GLN A 163 16.41 -0.67 -7.49
C GLN A 163 17.11 -0.21 -6.21
N MET A 164 17.15 1.10 -5.93
CA MET A 164 17.73 1.63 -4.69
C MET A 164 16.88 1.28 -3.47
N GLU A 165 15.55 1.35 -3.56
CA GLU A 165 14.66 0.89 -2.50
C GLU A 165 14.87 -0.60 -2.20
N HIS A 166 14.96 -1.44 -3.23
CA HIS A 166 15.26 -2.87 -3.10
C HIS A 166 16.64 -3.14 -2.49
N ASN A 167 17.68 -2.39 -2.88
CA ASN A 167 19.01 -2.48 -2.28
C ASN A 167 18.96 -2.15 -0.78
N ILE A 168 18.22 -1.11 -0.39
CA ILE A 168 18.06 -0.72 1.02
C ILE A 168 17.35 -1.83 1.81
N ILE A 169 16.19 -2.31 1.35
CA ILE A 169 15.43 -3.40 1.98
C ILE A 169 16.28 -4.67 2.14
N GLN A 170 17.07 -5.00 1.12
CA GLN A 170 17.96 -6.15 1.15
C GLN A 170 19.27 -5.88 1.91
N GLN A 171 19.47 -4.68 2.44
CA GLN A 171 20.69 -4.24 3.14
C GLN A 171 21.95 -4.53 2.31
N SER A 172 21.84 -4.34 0.99
CA SER A 172 22.89 -4.61 0.01
C SER A 172 23.27 -3.34 -0.74
N ASN A 173 24.45 -3.33 -1.37
CA ASN A 173 24.89 -2.25 -2.27
C ASN A 173 24.80 -0.84 -1.68
N ASN A 174 25.05 -0.68 -0.37
CA ASN A 174 24.96 0.61 0.32
C ASN A 174 25.75 1.73 -0.36
N LYS A 175 26.92 1.43 -0.94
CA LYS A 175 27.73 2.42 -1.66
C LYS A 175 26.95 3.05 -2.83
N GLU A 176 26.33 2.22 -3.66
CA GLU A 176 25.53 2.65 -4.80
C GLU A 176 24.31 3.47 -4.35
N VAL A 177 23.65 3.04 -3.27
CA VAL A 177 22.53 3.78 -2.67
C VAL A 177 22.95 5.19 -2.26
N PHE A 178 24.08 5.35 -1.56
CA PHE A 178 24.55 6.67 -1.14
C PHE A 178 24.98 7.54 -2.32
N GLU A 179 25.66 6.98 -3.32
CA GLU A 179 26.02 7.69 -4.56
C GLU A 179 24.77 8.17 -5.31
N TYR A 180 23.73 7.33 -5.39
CA TYR A 180 22.46 7.70 -5.98
C TYR A 180 21.77 8.84 -5.21
N ILE A 181 21.66 8.75 -3.88
CA ILE A 181 21.03 9.80 -3.06
C ILE A 181 21.76 11.14 -3.23
N GLU A 182 23.09 11.13 -3.23
CA GLU A 182 23.91 12.33 -3.40
C GLU A 182 23.69 12.95 -4.80
N ASN A 183 23.70 12.13 -5.86
CA ASN A 183 23.36 12.58 -7.21
C ASN A 183 21.93 13.11 -7.33
N LEU A 184 20.98 12.47 -6.64
CA LEU A 184 19.59 12.90 -6.63
C LEU A 184 19.45 14.28 -6.00
N ILE A 185 20.19 14.59 -4.92
CA ILE A 185 20.23 15.94 -4.33
C ILE A 185 20.66 16.96 -5.39
N PHE A 186 21.71 16.70 -6.15
CA PHE A 186 22.21 17.64 -7.18
C PHE A 186 21.24 17.86 -8.33
N ARG A 187 20.38 16.88 -8.65
CA ARG A 187 19.29 17.03 -9.64
C ARG A 187 18.14 17.92 -9.13
N LYS A 188 18.09 18.19 -7.82
CA LYS A 188 17.10 19.05 -7.16
C LYS A 188 15.63 18.68 -7.46
N PRO A 189 15.20 17.41 -7.24
CA PRO A 189 13.78 17.07 -7.27
C PRO A 189 13.04 17.69 -6.07
N ASP A 190 11.77 17.36 -5.90
CA ASP A 190 11.08 17.59 -4.63
C ASP A 190 11.87 16.96 -3.46
N ILE A 191 12.06 17.72 -2.37
CA ILE A 191 12.94 17.32 -1.26
C ILE A 191 12.49 15.99 -0.64
N SER A 192 11.18 15.73 -0.62
CA SER A 192 10.63 14.52 -0.02
C SER A 192 10.99 13.27 -0.81
N SER A 193 11.28 13.39 -2.11
CA SER A 193 11.84 12.28 -2.89
C SER A 193 13.19 11.82 -2.34
N VAL A 194 14.06 12.76 -1.96
CA VAL A 194 15.37 12.47 -1.35
C VAL A 194 15.20 11.96 0.07
N LEU A 195 14.39 12.66 0.87
CA LEU A 195 14.20 12.34 2.29
C LEU A 195 13.56 10.96 2.47
N ARG A 196 12.66 10.52 1.58
CA ARG A 196 12.10 9.16 1.60
C ARG A 196 13.19 8.08 1.57
N LEU A 197 14.18 8.21 0.69
CA LEU A 197 15.29 7.24 0.60
C LEU A 197 16.21 7.32 1.81
N MET A 198 16.50 8.52 2.30
CA MET A 198 17.29 8.70 3.52
C MET A 198 16.60 8.09 4.75
N CYS A 199 15.28 8.33 4.90
CA CYS A 199 14.50 7.77 5.99
C CYS A 199 14.40 6.25 5.87
N LEU A 200 14.15 5.72 4.66
CA LEU A 200 14.09 4.29 4.42
C LEU A 200 15.41 3.62 4.83
N HIS A 201 16.54 4.19 4.42
CA HIS A 201 17.86 3.71 4.81
C HIS A 201 18.04 3.74 6.34
N SER A 202 17.67 4.85 6.97
CA SER A 202 17.78 5.05 8.42
C SER A 202 16.95 4.05 9.23
N VAL A 203 15.68 3.87 8.86
CA VAL A 203 14.76 2.94 9.55
C VAL A 203 15.27 1.50 9.43
N ILE A 204 15.71 1.09 8.23
CA ILE A 204 16.19 -0.27 7.95
C ILE A 204 17.52 -0.58 8.64
N ASN A 205 18.47 0.36 8.61
CA ASN A 205 19.82 0.13 9.10
C ASN A 205 20.05 0.62 10.53
N GLY A 206 19.02 1.19 11.17
CA GLY A 206 19.15 1.73 12.52
C GLY A 206 19.87 3.07 12.59
N GLY A 207 19.88 3.81 11.48
CA GLY A 207 20.56 5.09 11.35
C GLY A 207 21.53 5.12 10.17
N LEU A 208 21.98 6.33 9.85
CA LEU A 208 23.06 6.56 8.91
C LEU A 208 24.37 6.70 9.70
N ARG A 209 25.49 6.30 9.10
CA ARG A 209 26.82 6.60 9.66
C ARG A 209 26.98 8.11 9.79
N THR A 210 27.59 8.58 10.87
CA THR A 210 27.72 10.02 11.16
C THR A 210 28.28 10.81 9.99
N LYS A 211 29.32 10.29 9.32
CA LYS A 211 29.93 10.92 8.14
C LYS A 211 28.95 11.08 6.98
N ASP A 212 28.16 10.04 6.70
CA ASP A 212 27.21 10.08 5.58
C ASP A 212 26.01 10.98 5.91
N TYR A 213 25.53 10.92 7.15
CA TYR A 213 24.47 11.78 7.64
C TYR A 213 24.84 13.26 7.50
N GLU A 214 26.00 13.68 8.01
CA GLU A 214 26.43 15.08 7.94
C GLU A 214 26.67 15.52 6.49
N ARG A 215 27.29 14.66 5.68
CA ARG A 215 27.52 14.97 4.25
C ARG A 215 26.21 15.18 3.49
N LEU A 216 25.22 14.30 3.66
CA LEU A 216 23.93 14.45 2.98
C LEU A 216 23.17 15.67 3.51
N LYS A 217 23.24 15.95 4.81
CA LYS A 217 22.65 17.13 5.43
C LYS A 217 23.25 18.42 4.87
N GLU A 218 24.57 18.50 4.76
CA GLU A 218 25.28 19.63 4.16
C GLU A 218 24.86 19.83 2.70
N SER A 219 24.87 18.78 1.88
CA SER A 219 24.41 18.85 0.49
C SER A 219 22.96 19.32 0.38
N LEU A 220 22.06 18.82 1.23
CA LEU A 220 20.67 19.26 1.27
C LEU A 220 20.56 20.75 1.67
N MET A 221 21.28 21.19 2.70
CA MET A 221 21.27 22.59 3.15
C MET A 221 21.71 23.54 2.03
N LEU A 222 22.72 23.16 1.25
CA LEU A 222 23.21 23.94 0.12
C LEU A 222 22.22 23.98 -1.05
N THR A 223 21.46 22.90 -1.29
CA THR A 223 20.53 22.80 -2.43
C THR A 223 19.13 23.34 -2.14
N TYR A 224 18.60 23.08 -0.94
CA TYR A 224 17.21 23.36 -0.54
C TYR A 224 17.08 24.46 0.51
N GLY A 225 18.19 24.91 1.11
CA GLY A 225 18.23 26.01 2.07
C GLY A 225 18.39 25.55 3.52
N ILE A 226 19.28 26.22 4.24
CA ILE A 226 19.70 25.87 5.61
C ILE A 226 18.51 25.82 6.59
N PRO A 227 17.68 26.87 6.74
CA PRO A 227 16.63 26.85 7.77
C PRO A 227 15.58 25.77 7.54
N HIS A 228 15.26 25.52 6.27
CA HIS A 228 14.30 24.49 5.87
C HIS A 228 14.81 23.09 6.22
N VAL A 229 16.03 22.76 5.79
CA VAL A 229 16.62 21.43 6.04
C VAL A 229 16.86 21.17 7.53
N ILE A 230 17.32 22.16 8.30
CA ILE A 230 17.50 22.00 9.75
C ILE A 230 16.17 21.68 10.43
N SER A 231 15.11 22.40 10.09
CA SER A 231 13.79 22.20 10.70
C SER A 231 13.21 20.84 10.34
N THR A 232 13.31 20.45 9.07
CA THR A 232 12.87 19.13 8.59
C THR A 232 13.65 17.99 9.26
N PHE A 233 14.98 18.11 9.39
CA PHE A 233 15.79 17.09 10.05
C PHE A 233 15.43 16.92 11.52
N PHE A 234 15.15 18.03 12.22
CA PHE A 234 14.70 17.99 13.61
C PHE A 234 13.38 17.20 13.77
N GLU A 235 12.38 17.44 12.92
CA GLU A 235 11.11 16.70 12.98
C GLU A 235 11.28 15.23 12.59
N LEU A 236 12.06 14.92 11.55
CA LEU A 236 12.34 13.54 11.15
C LEU A 236 13.07 12.74 12.25
N GLU A 237 14.00 13.38 12.98
CA GLU A 237 14.68 12.78 14.13
C GLU A 237 13.72 12.51 15.29
N LYS A 238 12.88 13.49 15.61
CA LYS A 238 11.88 13.38 16.67
C LYS A 238 10.87 12.27 16.39
N CYS A 239 10.50 12.06 15.13
CA CYS A 239 9.63 10.97 14.69
C CYS A 239 10.36 9.63 14.48
N GLY A 240 11.68 9.58 14.66
CA GLY A 240 12.47 8.35 14.51
C GLY A 240 12.67 7.86 13.07
N LEU A 241 12.34 8.69 12.07
CA LEU A 241 12.48 8.37 10.65
C LEU A 241 13.91 8.58 10.14
N LEU A 242 14.64 9.52 10.74
CA LEU A 242 16.03 9.81 10.37
C LEU A 242 16.87 9.92 11.65
N ARG A 243 18.03 9.27 11.69
CA ARG A 243 18.97 9.37 12.81
C ARG A 243 20.38 8.97 12.41
N VAL A 244 21.34 9.35 13.24
CA VAL A 244 22.69 8.77 13.24
C VAL A 244 22.63 7.37 13.88
N GLU A 245 23.45 6.44 13.38
CA GLU A 245 23.55 5.08 13.91
C GLU A 245 23.82 5.05 15.42
N GLY A 246 23.13 4.16 16.14
CA GLY A 246 23.18 4.09 17.60
C GLY A 246 22.90 2.70 18.16
N LYS A 247 22.95 2.57 19.50
CA LYS A 247 22.89 1.26 20.19
C LYS A 247 21.51 0.61 20.29
N GLN A 248 20.41 1.34 20.07
CA GLN A 248 19.04 0.83 20.22
C GLN A 248 18.26 0.93 18.91
N THR A 249 18.37 -0.12 18.09
CA THR A 249 17.74 -0.17 16.77
C THR A 249 17.01 -1.49 16.59
N MET A 250 15.92 -1.45 15.83
CA MET A 250 15.22 -2.66 15.39
C MET A 250 16.19 -3.51 14.57
N ASN A 251 16.29 -4.80 14.87
CA ASN A 251 17.07 -5.72 14.05
C ASN A 251 16.28 -6.09 12.79
N TYR A 252 16.35 -5.23 11.77
CA TYR A 252 15.61 -5.47 10.52
C TYR A 252 16.03 -6.76 9.83
N SER A 253 17.29 -7.20 9.94
CA SER A 253 17.73 -8.48 9.38
C SER A 253 16.96 -9.66 9.99
N ALA A 254 16.69 -9.62 11.30
CA ALA A 254 15.82 -10.59 11.97
C ALA A 254 14.36 -10.47 11.50
N VAL A 255 13.83 -9.23 11.40
CA VAL A 255 12.47 -8.98 10.86
C VAL A 255 12.34 -9.58 9.46
N ARG A 256 13.25 -9.24 8.55
CA ARG A 256 13.27 -9.74 7.18
C ARG A 256 13.28 -11.26 7.11
N LYS A 257 14.09 -11.91 7.95
CA LYS A 257 14.18 -13.37 7.99
C LYS A 257 12.90 -14.01 8.52
N GLN A 258 12.37 -13.52 9.65
CA GLN A 258 11.25 -14.18 10.34
C GLN A 258 9.88 -13.84 9.75
N PHE A 259 9.70 -12.60 9.27
CA PHE A 259 8.52 -12.18 8.51
C PHE A 259 8.64 -12.47 7.01
N GLN A 260 9.78 -12.96 6.53
CA GLN A 260 9.99 -13.21 5.10
C GLN A 260 9.59 -11.98 4.27
N THR A 261 10.11 -10.81 4.65
CA THR A 261 9.71 -9.53 4.04
C THR A 261 10.29 -9.36 2.64
N TRP A 262 11.16 -10.26 2.19
CA TRP A 262 11.69 -10.25 0.82
C TRP A 262 11.49 -11.63 0.17
N VAL A 263 10.88 -11.63 -1.02
CA VAL A 263 10.55 -12.82 -1.81
C VAL A 263 11.14 -12.71 -3.20
N THR A 264 11.98 -13.67 -3.59
CA THR A 264 12.68 -13.65 -4.89
C THR A 264 11.90 -14.32 -6.02
N ASN A 265 11.08 -15.32 -5.71
CA ASN A 265 10.38 -16.16 -6.69
C ASN A 265 8.91 -15.76 -6.83
N LEU A 266 8.71 -14.49 -7.19
CA LEU A 266 7.40 -13.86 -7.32
C LEU A 266 6.85 -14.00 -8.75
N ASP A 267 5.58 -14.38 -8.87
CA ASP A 267 4.83 -14.24 -10.13
C ASP A 267 3.87 -13.06 -10.01
N GLU A 268 4.17 -11.93 -10.67
CA GLU A 268 3.35 -10.72 -10.60
C GLU A 268 2.04 -10.81 -11.40
N ARG A 269 1.93 -11.75 -12.34
CA ARG A 269 0.72 -11.96 -13.14
C ARG A 269 -0.27 -12.87 -12.44
N LYS A 270 0.26 -13.84 -11.68
CA LYS A 270 -0.50 -14.72 -10.81
C LYS A 270 0.15 -14.69 -9.43
N PRO A 271 -0.11 -13.64 -8.63
CA PRO A 271 0.48 -13.46 -7.31
C PRO A 271 0.37 -14.73 -6.46
N ASN A 272 1.52 -15.21 -6.01
CA ASN A 272 1.65 -16.35 -5.10
C ASN A 272 1.99 -15.92 -3.66
N ASP A 273 2.20 -14.62 -3.44
CA ASP A 273 2.59 -14.03 -2.17
C ASP A 273 2.16 -12.55 -2.12
N ILE A 274 1.87 -12.03 -0.92
CA ILE A 274 1.51 -10.61 -0.69
C ILE A 274 2.58 -9.62 -1.16
N SER A 275 3.83 -10.05 -1.30
CA SER A 275 4.95 -9.22 -1.77
C SER A 275 4.79 -8.67 -3.20
N TYR A 276 3.79 -9.15 -3.95
CA TYR A 276 3.49 -8.64 -5.29
C TYR A 276 3.12 -7.15 -5.31
N THR A 277 2.63 -6.58 -4.20
CA THR A 277 2.21 -5.16 -4.13
C THR A 277 3.39 -4.18 -4.11
N TYR A 278 4.61 -4.69 -3.90
CA TYR A 278 5.89 -3.97 -3.90
C TYR A 278 6.98 -4.78 -4.64
N SER A 279 6.61 -5.63 -5.60
CA SER A 279 7.52 -6.39 -6.46
C SER A 279 8.69 -7.09 -5.74
N GLY A 280 8.37 -7.72 -4.59
CA GLY A 280 9.33 -8.52 -3.82
C GLY A 280 9.31 -8.22 -2.32
N TYR A 281 8.87 -7.03 -1.91
CA TYR A 281 8.72 -6.70 -0.50
C TYR A 281 7.33 -7.02 0.06
N ALA A 282 7.28 -7.77 1.17
CA ALA A 282 6.05 -8.04 1.92
C ALA A 282 6.00 -7.21 3.22
N PRO A 283 4.99 -6.35 3.40
CA PRO A 283 4.79 -5.58 4.63
C PRO A 283 4.70 -6.48 5.88
N PRO A 284 5.53 -6.28 6.92
CA PRO A 284 5.51 -7.08 8.15
C PRO A 284 4.13 -7.15 8.82
N ILE A 285 3.39 -6.03 8.86
CA ILE A 285 2.04 -5.99 9.44
C ILE A 285 1.11 -6.91 8.65
N VAL A 286 1.10 -6.79 7.32
CA VAL A 286 0.23 -7.64 6.48
C VAL A 286 0.65 -9.10 6.54
N ARG A 287 1.95 -9.39 6.60
CA ARG A 287 2.45 -10.76 6.80
C ARG A 287 1.98 -11.36 8.11
N PHE A 288 1.96 -10.57 9.17
CA PHE A 288 1.42 -11.02 10.44
C PHE A 288 -0.08 -11.34 10.33
N VAL A 289 -0.85 -10.44 9.71
CA VAL A 289 -2.29 -10.67 9.47
C VAL A 289 -2.50 -11.93 8.62
N GLU A 290 -1.68 -12.16 7.58
CA GLU A 290 -1.73 -13.37 6.76
C GLU A 290 -1.56 -14.64 7.61
N LYS A 291 -0.51 -14.67 8.43
CA LYS A 291 -0.24 -15.79 9.34
C LYS A 291 -1.41 -15.99 10.31
N TYR A 292 -1.88 -14.91 10.94
CA TYR A 292 -3.00 -14.94 11.90
C TYR A 292 -4.31 -15.40 11.24
N ALA A 293 -4.62 -14.94 10.03
CA ALA A 293 -5.81 -15.33 9.28
C ALA A 293 -5.81 -16.84 8.98
N LYS A 294 -4.64 -17.39 8.59
CA LYS A 294 -4.46 -18.82 8.33
C LYS A 294 -4.45 -19.68 9.60
N ASN A 295 -3.95 -19.16 10.72
CA ASN A 295 -3.90 -19.88 12.00
C ASN A 295 -4.04 -18.92 13.19
N ALA A 296 -5.23 -18.89 13.82
CA ALA A 296 -5.50 -18.00 14.95
C ALA A 296 -4.69 -18.33 16.22
N ASN A 297 -4.19 -19.58 16.34
CA ASN A 297 -3.41 -20.01 17.53
C ASN A 297 -1.95 -19.54 17.48
N ILE A 298 -1.56 -18.76 16.48
CA ILE A 298 -0.19 -18.23 16.33
C ILE A 298 0.24 -17.36 17.51
N MET A 299 -0.68 -16.69 18.19
CA MET A 299 -0.39 -15.87 19.38
C MET A 299 0.21 -16.69 20.54
N ALA A 300 -0.15 -17.97 20.67
CA ALA A 300 0.33 -18.82 21.76
C ALA A 300 1.76 -19.36 21.54
N GLY A 301 2.26 -19.38 20.29
CA GLY A 301 3.53 -20.03 19.92
C GLY A 301 4.57 -19.11 19.27
N GLU A 302 4.16 -17.99 18.64
CA GLU A 302 5.05 -17.05 17.94
C GLU A 302 5.15 -15.69 18.66
N ASN A 303 5.10 -15.65 20.00
CA ASN A 303 5.39 -14.46 20.79
C ASN A 303 6.70 -13.76 20.35
N ASP A 304 7.64 -14.53 19.78
CA ASP A 304 8.91 -14.07 19.23
C ASP A 304 8.83 -13.26 17.92
N LEU A 305 7.81 -13.45 17.08
CA LEU A 305 7.70 -12.67 15.83
C LEU A 305 7.38 -11.23 16.14
N LEU A 306 6.32 -11.02 16.92
CA LEU A 306 5.93 -9.69 17.29
C LEU A 306 7.06 -9.03 18.10
N ASN A 307 7.85 -9.79 18.89
CA ASN A 307 9.05 -9.33 19.63
C ASN A 307 10.03 -8.52 18.77
N LEU A 308 10.04 -8.75 17.45
CA LEU A 308 10.89 -8.02 16.53
C LEU A 308 10.34 -6.66 16.10
N LEU A 309 9.04 -6.44 16.21
CA LEU A 309 8.41 -5.16 15.86
C LEU A 309 8.43 -4.21 17.07
N PRO A 310 8.68 -2.90 16.84
CA PRO A 310 8.62 -1.87 17.88
C PRO A 310 7.24 -1.79 18.55
N GLY A 311 7.23 -1.36 19.82
CA GLY A 311 6.01 -1.01 20.53
C GLY A 311 5.55 -2.04 21.58
N PRO A 312 4.68 -1.62 22.51
CA PRO A 312 4.09 -2.49 23.51
C PRO A 312 3.08 -3.46 22.87
N ARG A 313 2.77 -4.54 23.57
CA ARG A 313 1.81 -5.55 23.11
C ARG A 313 0.89 -5.95 24.23
N GLU A 314 -0.39 -6.04 23.87
CA GLU A 314 -1.44 -6.49 24.76
C GLU A 314 -2.36 -7.41 23.97
N GLU A 315 -2.74 -8.52 24.58
CA GLU A 315 -3.73 -9.46 24.05
C GLU A 315 -4.87 -9.56 25.07
N MET A 316 -6.10 -9.45 24.58
CA MET A 316 -7.31 -9.61 25.40
C MET A 316 -8.17 -10.71 24.77
N ILE A 317 -8.40 -11.78 25.53
CA ILE A 317 -9.22 -12.90 25.10
C ILE A 317 -10.52 -12.87 25.90
N ASN A 318 -11.63 -12.60 25.21
CA ASN A 318 -12.94 -12.77 25.80
C ASN A 318 -13.28 -14.26 25.85
N PRO A 319 -13.65 -14.83 27.02
CA PRO A 319 -14.06 -16.23 27.11
C PRO A 319 -15.44 -16.40 26.48
N SER A 320 -15.48 -16.60 25.16
CA SER A 320 -16.68 -16.93 24.40
C SER A 320 -16.61 -18.35 23.86
N HIS A 321 -17.77 -19.01 23.74
CA HIS A 321 -17.89 -20.40 23.32
C HIS A 321 -17.32 -20.60 21.90
N THR A 322 -16.30 -21.45 21.78
CA THR A 322 -15.72 -21.85 20.51
C THR A 322 -16.77 -22.56 19.65
N VAL A 323 -17.26 -21.89 18.62
CA VAL A 323 -18.04 -22.53 17.55
C VAL A 323 -17.05 -23.02 16.50
N GLU A 324 -16.86 -24.34 16.38
CA GLU A 324 -15.86 -25.00 15.51
C GLU A 324 -15.96 -24.69 14.00
N LYS A 325 -16.97 -23.93 13.55
CA LYS A 325 -17.20 -23.59 12.13
C LYS A 325 -17.74 -22.17 11.90
N ALA A 326 -17.43 -21.24 12.80
CA ALA A 326 -17.87 -19.86 12.65
C ALA A 326 -17.13 -19.14 11.51
N LYS A 327 -17.84 -18.30 10.75
CA LYS A 327 -17.21 -17.27 9.91
C LYS A 327 -16.37 -16.37 10.80
N ARG A 328 -15.19 -15.97 10.36
CA ARG A 328 -14.26 -15.17 11.16
C ARG A 328 -14.08 -13.80 10.55
N ASN A 329 -14.50 -12.76 11.26
CA ASN A 329 -14.33 -11.38 10.85
C ASN A 329 -13.10 -10.82 11.58
N ILE A 330 -12.10 -10.35 10.83
CA ILE A 330 -10.86 -9.77 11.36
C ILE A 330 -10.87 -8.29 11.04
N PHE A 331 -10.98 -7.45 12.06
CA PHE A 331 -10.83 -6.01 11.95
C PHE A 331 -9.35 -5.66 12.10
N VAL A 332 -8.74 -5.15 11.03
CA VAL A 332 -7.34 -4.68 11.03
C VAL A 332 -7.37 -3.16 11.15
N CYS A 333 -7.06 -2.66 12.34
CA CYS A 333 -7.00 -1.24 12.65
C CYS A 333 -5.55 -0.73 12.61
N ILE A 334 -5.24 0.21 11.72
CA ILE A 334 -3.91 0.85 11.65
C ILE A 334 -3.99 2.31 12.07
N ILE A 335 -3.36 2.62 13.20
CA ILE A 335 -3.26 3.98 13.75
C ILE A 335 -2.01 4.64 13.16
N GLY A 336 -2.18 5.77 12.49
CA GLY A 336 -1.10 6.49 11.79
C GLY A 336 -1.02 6.20 10.28
N GLY A 337 -2.08 5.61 9.71
CA GLY A 337 -2.28 5.52 8.27
C GLY A 337 -1.89 4.18 7.63
N ILE A 338 -2.58 3.84 6.54
CA ILE A 338 -2.36 2.61 5.75
C ILE A 338 -2.14 2.97 4.28
N THR A 339 -1.30 2.23 3.56
CA THR A 339 -1.12 2.42 2.12
C THR A 339 -2.16 1.62 1.30
N SER A 340 -2.46 2.06 0.08
CA SER A 340 -3.33 1.32 -0.85
C SER A 340 -2.75 -0.06 -1.22
N SER A 341 -1.43 -0.18 -1.30
CA SER A 341 -0.74 -1.46 -1.47
C SER A 341 -0.91 -2.39 -0.26
N GLU A 342 -0.91 -1.88 0.98
CA GLU A 342 -1.23 -2.70 2.17
C GLU A 342 -2.68 -3.20 2.13
N ILE A 343 -3.62 -2.34 1.71
CA ILE A 343 -5.03 -2.72 1.51
C ILE A 343 -5.14 -3.82 0.44
N SER A 344 -4.46 -3.66 -0.70
CA SER A 344 -4.43 -4.66 -1.78
C SER A 344 -3.90 -6.01 -1.27
N ALA A 345 -2.82 -5.98 -0.49
CA ALA A 345 -2.24 -7.18 0.10
C ALA A 345 -3.19 -7.84 1.10
N LEU A 346 -3.94 -7.08 1.92
CA LEU A 346 -4.95 -7.61 2.84
C LEU A 346 -6.14 -8.25 2.10
N ARG A 347 -6.63 -7.64 1.02
CA ARG A 347 -7.64 -8.25 0.13
C ARG A 347 -7.11 -9.55 -0.50
N PHE A 348 -5.84 -9.57 -0.88
CA PHE A 348 -5.20 -10.80 -1.36
C PHE A 348 -5.17 -11.88 -0.26
N VAL A 349 -4.79 -11.55 0.98
CA VAL A 349 -4.83 -12.49 2.12
C VAL A 349 -6.22 -13.09 2.30
N GLU A 350 -7.26 -12.27 2.30
CA GLU A 350 -8.66 -12.71 2.39
C GLU A 350 -8.98 -13.74 1.30
N SER A 351 -8.62 -13.44 0.04
CA SER A 351 -8.86 -14.33 -1.10
C SER A 351 -8.16 -15.70 -1.02
N GLN A 352 -7.06 -15.79 -0.25
CA GLN A 352 -6.25 -17.00 -0.10
C GLN A 352 -6.68 -17.87 1.10
N CYS A 353 -7.60 -17.39 1.94
CA CYS A 353 -8.05 -18.14 3.11
C CYS A 353 -9.00 -19.29 2.70
N GLN A 354 -8.71 -20.51 3.16
CA GLN A 354 -9.56 -21.68 2.92
C GLN A 354 -10.82 -21.68 3.79
N SER A 355 -10.73 -21.08 4.98
CA SER A 355 -11.85 -20.86 5.90
C SER A 355 -12.57 -19.56 5.57
N PRO A 356 -13.87 -19.42 5.91
CA PRO A 356 -14.63 -18.18 5.72
C PRO A 356 -14.08 -17.08 6.64
N VAL A 357 -13.09 -16.34 6.13
CA VAL A 357 -12.48 -15.17 6.77
C VAL A 357 -12.92 -13.94 6.00
N GLU A 358 -13.33 -12.90 6.71
CA GLU A 358 -13.57 -11.56 6.18
C GLU A 358 -12.62 -10.58 6.87
N ILE A 359 -11.91 -9.76 6.11
CA ILE A 359 -10.96 -8.77 6.63
C ILE A 359 -11.52 -7.38 6.40
N THR A 360 -11.86 -6.69 7.49
CA THR A 360 -12.27 -5.29 7.46
C THR A 360 -11.11 -4.39 7.86
N VAL A 361 -10.72 -3.47 6.99
CA VAL A 361 -9.64 -2.52 7.26
C VAL A 361 -10.20 -1.23 7.85
N VAL A 362 -9.60 -0.77 8.95
CA VAL A 362 -9.86 0.52 9.57
C VAL A 362 -8.54 1.25 9.69
N ALA A 363 -8.47 2.50 9.26
CA ALA A 363 -7.25 3.29 9.40
C ALA A 363 -7.59 4.76 9.69
N THR A 364 -6.65 5.46 10.32
CA THR A 364 -6.79 6.91 10.56
C THR A 364 -6.77 7.73 9.27
N GLU A 365 -6.02 7.26 8.26
CA GLU A 365 -5.88 7.91 6.96
C GLU A 365 -5.33 6.94 5.89
N LEU A 366 -5.43 7.33 4.62
CA LEU A 366 -4.66 6.73 3.53
C LEU A 366 -3.31 7.44 3.42
N LEU A 367 -2.24 6.66 3.44
CA LEU A 367 -0.87 7.15 3.53
C LEU A 367 -0.06 6.78 2.28
N THR A 368 0.79 7.71 1.86
CA THR A 368 1.90 7.45 0.92
C THR A 368 3.20 7.93 1.55
N GLY A 369 4.34 7.50 1.02
CA GLY A 369 5.63 7.98 1.53
C GLY A 369 5.81 9.47 1.31
N LYS A 370 5.21 10.02 0.25
CA LYS A 370 5.17 11.46 0.00
C LYS A 370 4.36 12.19 1.08
N ARG A 371 3.14 11.73 1.41
CA ARG A 371 2.31 12.33 2.47
C ARG A 371 2.99 12.24 3.83
N LEU A 372 3.55 11.07 4.17
CA LEU A 372 4.28 10.86 5.43
C LEU A 372 5.42 11.87 5.59
N VAL A 373 6.30 11.97 4.60
CA VAL A 373 7.46 12.86 4.68
C VAL A 373 7.04 14.32 4.61
N ASN A 374 6.13 14.70 3.70
CA ASN A 374 5.64 16.07 3.58
C ASN A 374 4.98 16.58 4.86
N SER A 375 4.29 15.74 5.61
CA SER A 375 3.70 16.11 6.90
C SER A 375 4.72 16.58 7.94
N LEU A 376 6.00 16.23 7.74
CA LEU A 376 7.13 16.55 8.60
C LEU A 376 8.09 17.57 7.99
N VAL A 377 7.76 18.09 6.80
CA VAL A 377 8.53 19.14 6.12
C VAL A 377 7.84 20.47 6.43
N PRO A 378 8.42 21.33 7.30
CA PRO A 378 7.80 22.61 7.63
C PRO A 378 7.82 23.53 6.41
N PHE A 379 6.71 24.22 6.16
CA PHE A 379 6.55 25.19 5.07
C PHE A 379 6.65 24.58 3.66
N ALA A 380 6.24 23.30 3.50
CA ALA A 380 6.15 22.58 2.23
C ALA A 380 5.09 23.13 1.28
#